data_AF-A0A170W2J3-F1
#
_entry.id   AF-A0A170W2J3-F1
#
_cell.length_a   1.000
_cell.length_b   1.000
_cell.length_c   1.000
_cell.angle_alpha   90.00
_cell.angle_beta   90.00
_cell.angle_gamma   90.00
#
_symmetry.space_group_name_H-M   'P 1'
#
loop_
_entity.id
_entity.type
_entity.pdbx_description
1 polymer ?
#
loop_
_entity_poly.entity_id
_entity_poly.type
_entity_poly.pdbx_seq_one_letter_code
_entity_poly.pdbx_strand_id
1 'polypeptide(L)'
;FEHSYSSQFGTFLGNNEMERAKLSLTLHTTSLWSYVNQPEILHTILNPLYEPNNSVIWPSVAPMSFNLWSNVYLRWVINQNAENESWKA
;
A
#
# COMPACT_ATOMS: atom_id res chain seq x y z
N PHE A 1 3.13 2.30 -2.38
CA PHE A 1 3.63 3.66 -2.72
C PHE A 1 4.10 3.72 -4.18
N GLU A 2 4.67 2.67 -4.77
CA GLU A 2 5.18 2.74 -6.16
C GLU A 2 4.13 3.19 -7.20
N HIS A 3 2.88 2.73 -7.07
CA HIS A 3 1.79 3.12 -7.98
C HIS A 3 1.36 4.60 -7.87
N SER A 4 1.71 5.30 -6.77
CA SER A 4 1.45 6.74 -6.69
C SER A 4 2.50 7.56 -7.45
N TYR A 5 3.69 7.00 -7.71
CA TYR A 5 4.77 7.68 -8.43
C TYR A 5 4.88 7.27 -9.90
N SER A 6 4.47 6.05 -10.25
CA SER A 6 4.57 5.52 -11.62
C SER A 6 3.41 5.94 -12.53
N SER A 7 2.31 6.48 -11.98
CA SER A 7 1.14 6.91 -12.75
C SER A 7 0.52 5.83 -13.66
N GLN A 8 0.70 4.55 -13.31
CA GLN A 8 0.16 3.41 -14.06
C GLN A 8 -1.38 3.33 -14.00
N PHE A 9 -1.98 3.87 -12.93
CA PHE A 9 -3.42 3.87 -12.68
C PHE A 9 -3.92 5.31 -12.51
N GLY A 10 -5.19 5.56 -12.84
CA GLY A 10 -5.78 6.88 -12.66
C GLY A 10 -6.15 7.23 -11.21
N THR A 11 -6.02 6.28 -10.28
CA THR A 11 -6.45 6.44 -8.88
C THR A 11 -5.84 7.65 -8.19
N PHE A 12 -4.59 8.00 -8.48
CA PHE A 12 -3.88 9.11 -7.84
C PHE A 12 -3.57 10.29 -8.80
N LEU A 13 -4.24 10.34 -9.96
CA LEU A 13 -4.10 11.47 -10.88
C LEU A 13 -5.07 12.62 -10.54
N GLY A 14 -4.66 13.85 -10.86
CA GLY A 14 -5.40 15.08 -10.55
C GLY A 14 -5.24 15.54 -9.10
N ASN A 15 -5.63 16.80 -8.83
CA ASN A 15 -5.48 17.41 -7.50
C ASN A 15 -6.78 17.46 -6.70
N ASN A 16 -7.92 17.21 -7.36
CA ASN A 16 -9.25 17.22 -6.76
C ASN A 16 -10.25 16.47 -7.65
N GLU A 17 -11.44 16.19 -7.12
CA GLU A 17 -12.47 15.42 -7.83
C GLU A 17 -13.03 16.13 -9.07
N MET A 18 -13.11 17.46 -9.05
CA MET A 18 -13.58 18.24 -10.20
C MET A 18 -12.64 18.08 -11.41
N GLU A 19 -11.33 18.15 -11.20
CA GLU A 19 -10.33 17.94 -12.24
C GLU A 19 -10.38 16.51 -12.80
N ARG A 20 -10.54 15.51 -11.91
CA ARG A 20 -10.66 14.10 -12.28
C ARG A 20 -11.88 13.84 -13.17
N ALA A 21 -13.02 14.47 -12.85
CA ALA A 21 -14.23 14.39 -13.66
C ALA A 21 -14.04 15.08 -15.02
N LYS A 22 -13.43 16.27 -15.05
CA LYS A 22 -13.14 17.00 -16.30
C LYS A 22 -12.24 16.19 -17.24
N LEU A 23 -11.26 15.49 -16.70
CA LEU A 23 -10.36 14.61 -17.44
C LEU A 23 -10.97 13.23 -17.75
N SER A 24 -12.19 12.94 -17.27
CA SER A 24 -12.86 11.66 -17.46
C SER A 24 -11.99 10.44 -17.10
N LEU A 25 -11.22 10.56 -16.00
CA LEU A 25 -10.22 9.54 -15.64
C LEU A 25 -10.83 8.16 -15.43
N THR A 26 -12.06 8.08 -14.91
CA THR A 26 -12.78 6.81 -14.71
C THR A 26 -13.07 6.06 -16.01
N LEU A 27 -13.16 6.77 -17.14
CA LEU A 27 -13.39 6.18 -18.47
C LEU A 27 -12.07 5.89 -19.20
N HIS A 28 -11.05 6.72 -18.98
CA HIS A 28 -9.80 6.65 -19.73
C HIS A 28 -8.69 5.85 -19.02
N THR A 29 -8.88 5.50 -17.75
CA THR A 29 -7.85 4.82 -16.96
C THR A 29 -8.46 3.73 -16.10
N THR A 30 -7.61 2.79 -15.68
CA THR A 30 -8.01 1.75 -14.71
C THR A 30 -7.74 2.24 -13.29
N SER A 31 -8.62 1.83 -12.37
CA SER A 31 -8.41 2.03 -10.93
C SER A 31 -7.39 1.03 -10.38
N LEU A 32 -6.45 1.50 -9.56
CA LEU A 32 -5.54 0.65 -8.79
C LEU A 32 -6.32 -0.39 -7.98
N TRP A 33 -7.48 -0.03 -7.43
CA TRP A 33 -8.31 -0.95 -6.65
C TRP A 33 -8.88 -2.10 -7.50
N SER A 34 -9.11 -1.88 -8.79
CA SER A 34 -9.51 -2.95 -9.72
C SER A 34 -8.41 -3.98 -9.95
N TYR A 35 -7.14 -3.58 -9.80
CA TYR A 35 -5.99 -4.49 -9.86
C TYR A 35 -5.72 -5.18 -8.53
N VAL A 36 -5.68 -4.41 -7.44
CA VAL A 36 -5.38 -4.89 -6.08
C VAL A 36 -6.41 -5.93 -5.59
N ASN A 37 -7.68 -5.76 -5.96
CA ASN A 37 -8.76 -6.68 -5.55
C ASN A 37 -8.87 -7.94 -6.43
N GLN A 38 -7.98 -8.14 -7.41
CA GLN A 38 -7.96 -9.40 -8.17
C GLN A 38 -7.47 -10.53 -7.25
N PRO A 39 -8.11 -11.72 -7.26
CA PRO A 39 -7.79 -12.80 -6.32
C PRO A 39 -6.30 -13.17 -6.26
N GLU A 40 -5.63 -13.18 -7.42
CA GLU A 40 -4.20 -13.49 -7.55
C GLU A 40 -3.31 -12.47 -6.83
N ILE A 41 -3.66 -11.18 -6.91
CA ILE A 41 -2.91 -10.09 -6.28
C ILE A 41 -3.30 -9.99 -4.80
N LEU A 42 -4.59 -10.06 -4.51
CA LEU A 42 -5.15 -9.90 -3.17
C LEU A 42 -4.52 -10.90 -2.18
N HIS A 43 -4.35 -12.16 -2.58
CA HIS A 43 -3.73 -13.17 -1.73
C HIS A 43 -2.27 -12.81 -1.33
N THR A 44 -1.55 -12.02 -2.15
CA THR A 44 -0.15 -11.64 -1.85
C THR A 44 -0.03 -10.48 -0.85
N ILE A 45 -1.12 -9.76 -0.61
CA ILE A 45 -1.13 -8.54 0.23
C ILE A 45 -1.97 -8.68 1.49
N LEU A 46 -2.77 -9.75 1.61
CA LEU A 46 -3.54 -10.04 2.80
C LEU A 46 -2.61 -10.43 3.96
N ASN A 47 -2.92 -9.92 5.14
CA ASN A 47 -2.23 -10.32 6.36
C ASN A 47 -2.82 -11.66 6.86
N PRO A 48 -2.05 -12.76 6.86
CA PRO A 48 -2.53 -14.06 7.34
C PRO A 48 -2.87 -14.08 8.83
N LEU A 49 -2.33 -13.14 9.62
CA LEU A 49 -2.58 -13.00 11.06
C LEU A 49 -3.72 -12.03 11.37
N TYR A 50 -4.47 -11.58 10.37
CA TYR A 50 -5.56 -10.65 10.60
C TYR A 50 -6.74 -11.36 11.29
N GLU A 51 -7.07 -10.88 12.49
CA GLU A 51 -8.30 -11.21 13.20
C GLU A 51 -9.16 -9.94 13.34
N PRO A 52 -10.46 -9.99 13.03
CA PRO A 52 -11.35 -8.84 13.20
C PRO A 52 -11.36 -8.35 14.66
N ASN A 53 -10.99 -7.09 14.86
CA ASN A 53 -11.01 -6.44 16.16
C ASN A 53 -11.81 -5.14 16.10
N ASN A 54 -12.91 -5.07 16.85
CA ASN A 54 -13.79 -3.91 16.90
C ASN A 54 -13.36 -2.88 17.97
N SER A 55 -12.27 -3.13 18.69
CA SER A 55 -11.76 -2.22 19.73
C SER A 55 -10.99 -1.05 19.12
N VAL A 56 -10.95 0.08 19.84
CA VAL A 56 -10.15 1.25 19.45
C VAL A 56 -8.66 0.90 19.51
N ILE A 57 -7.91 1.25 18.46
CA ILE A 57 -6.46 1.10 18.41
C ILE A 57 -5.82 2.28 19.15
N TRP A 58 -4.97 1.99 20.13
CA TRP A 58 -4.23 2.99 20.92
C TRP A 58 -2.71 2.83 20.70
N PRO A 59 -2.14 3.46 19.66
CA PRO A 59 -0.71 3.37 19.39
C PRO A 59 0.10 4.18 20.41
N SER A 60 1.31 3.73 20.69
CA SER A 60 2.28 4.51 21.46
C SER A 60 2.86 5.64 20.61
N VAL A 61 3.03 6.82 21.21
CA VAL A 61 3.70 7.99 20.61
C VAL A 61 5.08 8.24 21.20
N ALA A 62 5.58 7.34 22.05
CA ALA A 62 6.91 7.46 22.63
C ALA A 62 8.00 7.34 21.55
N PRO A 63 9.07 8.15 21.58
CA PRO A 63 10.17 8.05 20.61
C PRO A 63 10.73 6.63 20.46
N MET A 64 10.82 5.89 21.57
CA MET A 64 11.34 4.52 21.61
C MET A 64 10.42 3.48 20.93
N SER A 65 9.13 3.78 20.70
CA SER A 65 8.24 2.86 19.98
C SER A 65 8.29 3.02 18.46
N PHE A 66 8.93 4.08 17.95
CA PHE A 66 9.11 4.25 16.51
C PHE A 66 10.31 3.45 16.02
N ASN A 67 10.10 2.73 14.93
CA ASN A 67 11.14 2.04 14.21
C ASN A 67 11.25 2.62 12.80
N LEU A 68 12.45 2.58 12.23
CA LEU A 68 12.64 2.93 10.83
C LEU A 68 11.93 1.90 9.95
N TRP A 69 11.17 2.38 8.95
CA TRP A 69 10.59 1.49 7.95
C TRP A 69 11.63 1.10 6.90
N SER A 70 12.52 0.19 7.27
CA SER A 70 13.65 -0.26 6.46
C SER A 70 13.22 -0.79 5.09
N ASN A 71 12.09 -1.52 5.02
CA ASN A 71 11.56 -2.07 3.76
C ASN A 71 11.18 -1.01 2.71
N VAL A 72 10.94 0.23 3.13
CA VAL A 72 10.69 1.34 2.20
C VAL A 72 11.96 2.15 1.96
N TYR A 73 12.61 2.63 3.03
CA TYR A 73 13.70 3.61 2.91
C TYR A 73 15.07 2.99 2.61
N LEU A 74 15.30 1.74 3.02
CA LEU A 74 16.58 1.04 2.88
C LEU A 74 16.54 -0.12 1.88
N ARG A 75 15.47 -0.22 1.07
CA ARG A 75 15.26 -1.31 0.09
C ARG A 75 16.43 -1.56 -0.86
N TRP A 76 17.17 -0.51 -1.21
CA TRP A 76 18.30 -0.57 -2.14
C TRP A 76 19.67 -0.60 -1.44
N VAL A 77 19.68 -0.53 -0.10
CA VAL A 77 20.90 -0.43 0.72
C VAL A 77 21.14 -1.72 1.50
N ILE A 78 20.06 -2.37 1.97
CA ILE A 78 20.13 -3.56 2.83
C ILE A 78 19.45 -4.75 2.15
N ASN A 79 20.05 -5.93 2.27
CA ASN A 79 19.42 -7.18 1.85
C ASN A 79 18.30 -7.56 2.85
N GLN A 80 17.06 -7.60 2.38
CA GLN A 80 15.86 -7.84 3.19
C GLN A 80 15.37 -9.30 3.12
N ASN A 81 16.14 -10.21 2.54
CA ASN A 81 15.70 -11.59 2.31
C ASN A 81 15.39 -12.32 3.63
N ALA A 82 16.22 -12.16 4.66
CA ALA A 82 16.02 -12.83 5.94
C ALA A 82 14.70 -12.43 6.63
N GLU A 83 14.34 -11.15 6.59
CA GLU A 83 13.06 -10.67 7.15
C GLU A 83 11.88 -11.16 6.30
N ASN A 84 11.99 -11.08 4.97
CA ASN A 84 10.95 -11.56 4.06
C ASN A 84 10.71 -13.07 4.16
N GLU A 85 11.73 -13.88 4.50
CA GLU A 85 11.59 -15.32 4.75
C GLU A 85 10.83 -15.60 6.03
N SER A 86 11.03 -14.81 7.09
CA SER A 86 10.33 -14.98 8.36
C SER A 86 8.80 -14.82 8.25
N TRP A 87 8.33 -14.01 7.30
CA TRP A 87 6.90 -13.78 7.05
C TRP A 87 6.27 -14.79 6.07
N LYS A 88 7.06 -15.72 5.50
CA LYS A 88 6.59 -16.77 4.58
C LYS A 88 6.39 -18.14 5.25
N ALA A 89 6.70 -18.24 6.55
CA ALA A 89 6.60 -19.47 7.34
C ALA A 89 5.17 -19.73 7.84
#